data_AF-A0A958K512-F1
#
_entry.id   AF-A0A958K512-F1
#
_cell.length_a   1.000
_cell.length_b   1.000
_cell.length_c   1.000
_cell.angle_alpha   90.00
_cell.angle_beta   90.00
_cell.angle_gamma   90.00
#
_symmetry.space_group_name_H-M   'P 1'
#
loop_
_entity.id
_entity.type
_entity.pdbx_description
1 polymer ?
#
loop_
_entity_poly.entity_id
_entity_poly.type
_entity_poly.pdbx_seq_one_letter_code
_entity_poly.pdbx_strand_id
1 'polypeptide(L)'
;MKKIVCSIQKLTTEKHLPSAWTDAEFRSILTMQEFEFDEASDPQEVHELAVLVLQDLGPQEAARFLLSNFAANKFSKGQIQNLSEEELRENAPWEEYADISCHALIYKMSELLFEAFPSDFCEPQLQQVIFGFESKDVAPESIAAALNPSILVQVLSRFQDSHSVLNRLFEQQLRKLGSKFPESDSIVWYWKHEPLQTMLHAHLFTSNYWIGHINDEIENVEIELPLHT
;
A
#
# COMPACT_ATOMS: atom_id res chain seq x y z
N MET A 1 -27.13 -15.97 -12.16
CA MET A 1 -26.04 -15.22 -11.49
C MET A 1 -25.25 -14.52 -12.57
N LYS A 2 -24.91 -13.24 -12.39
CA LYS A 2 -24.26 -12.45 -13.45
C LYS A 2 -22.75 -12.64 -13.35
N LYS A 3 -22.13 -13.11 -14.43
CA LYS A 3 -20.69 -13.37 -14.48
C LYS A 3 -19.92 -12.09 -14.79
N ILE A 4 -18.81 -11.91 -14.11
CA ILE A 4 -17.84 -10.84 -14.37
C ILE A 4 -16.52 -11.52 -14.71
N VAL A 5 -15.91 -11.13 -15.81
CA VAL A 5 -14.57 -11.58 -16.20
C VAL A 5 -13.58 -10.59 -15.62
N CYS A 6 -12.60 -11.10 -14.88
CA CYS A 6 -11.51 -10.33 -14.35
C CYS A 6 -10.20 -10.73 -15.02
N SER A 7 -9.32 -9.76 -15.26
CA SER A 7 -7.97 -9.96 -15.78
C SER A 7 -6.99 -8.98 -15.16
N ILE A 8 -5.69 -9.32 -15.14
CA ILE A 8 -4.63 -8.36 -14.80
C ILE A 8 -4.25 -7.61 -16.08
N GLN A 9 -4.52 -6.31 -16.09
CA GLN A 9 -4.18 -5.43 -17.20
C GLN A 9 -2.71 -4.99 -17.14
N LYS A 10 -2.20 -4.82 -15.91
CA LYS A 10 -0.84 -4.35 -15.67
C LYS A 10 -0.37 -4.72 -14.27
N LEU A 11 0.92 -5.04 -14.16
CA LEU A 11 1.67 -5.12 -12.92
C LEU A 11 2.90 -4.21 -13.05
N THR A 12 3.08 -3.25 -12.14
CA THR A 12 4.22 -2.33 -12.14
C THR A 12 4.80 -2.11 -10.76
N THR A 13 6.11 -1.95 -10.68
CA THR A 13 6.76 -1.35 -9.51
C THR A 13 6.60 0.16 -9.57
N GLU A 14 6.02 0.73 -8.53
CA GLU A 14 5.82 2.17 -8.37
C GLU A 14 6.84 2.73 -7.38
N LYS A 15 7.20 4.00 -7.56
CA LYS A 15 8.16 4.65 -6.66
C LYS A 15 7.52 5.12 -5.36
N HIS A 16 6.27 5.60 -5.46
CA HIS A 16 5.61 6.30 -4.37
C HIS A 16 4.22 5.75 -4.10
N LEU A 17 3.89 5.56 -2.82
CA LEU A 17 2.55 5.18 -2.42
C LEU A 17 1.61 6.39 -2.58
N PRO A 18 0.52 6.29 -3.36
CA PRO A 18 -0.37 7.42 -3.56
C PRO A 18 -0.92 7.92 -2.23
N SER A 19 -0.84 9.23 -2.02
CA SER A 19 -1.29 9.88 -0.79
C SER A 19 -0.63 9.34 0.49
N ALA A 20 0.58 8.75 0.39
CA ALA A 20 1.34 8.32 1.55
C ALA A 20 1.62 9.48 2.49
N TRP A 21 2.16 10.57 1.96
CA TRP A 21 2.40 11.83 2.67
C TRP A 21 1.56 12.96 2.09
N THR A 22 1.10 13.85 2.96
CA THR A 22 0.37 15.06 2.57
C THR A 22 1.22 16.31 2.77
N ASP A 23 0.91 17.38 2.03
CA ASP A 23 1.54 18.70 2.22
C ASP A 23 1.48 19.16 3.69
N ALA A 24 0.34 18.95 4.36
CA ALA A 24 0.18 19.28 5.78
C ALA A 24 1.14 18.49 6.70
N GLU A 25 1.44 17.23 6.38
CA GLU A 25 2.41 16.44 7.14
C GLU A 25 3.84 16.92 6.90
N PHE A 26 4.20 17.30 5.68
CA PHE A 26 5.52 17.90 5.41
C PHE A 26 5.69 19.24 6.13
N ARG A 27 4.68 20.13 6.10
CA ARG A 27 4.71 21.37 6.90
C ARG A 27 4.81 21.10 8.40
N SER A 28 4.18 20.02 8.88
CA SER A 28 4.31 19.59 10.27
C SER A 28 5.73 19.15 10.61
N ILE A 29 6.44 18.48 9.70
CA ILE A 29 7.86 18.13 9.89
C ILE A 29 8.68 19.41 10.06
N LEU A 30 8.52 20.38 9.16
CA LEU A 30 9.22 21.67 9.21
C LEU A 30 8.95 22.42 10.52
N THR A 31 7.68 22.52 10.91
CA THR A 31 7.27 23.21 12.14
C THR A 31 7.83 22.53 13.39
N MET A 32 7.79 21.19 13.46
CA MET A 32 8.31 20.43 14.61
C MET A 32 9.83 20.55 14.76
N GLN A 33 10.53 20.84 13.67
CA GLN A 33 11.97 21.08 13.65
C GLN A 33 12.32 22.56 13.72
N GLU A 34 11.33 23.41 13.98
CA GLU A 34 11.48 24.87 14.09
C GLU A 34 12.16 25.49 12.85
N PHE A 35 11.98 24.87 11.67
CA PHE A 35 12.54 25.33 10.42
C PHE A 35 11.70 26.49 9.88
N GLU A 36 12.35 27.59 9.48
CA GLU A 36 11.66 28.75 8.90
C GLU A 36 11.32 28.49 7.43
N PHE A 37 10.03 28.56 7.07
CA PHE A 37 9.55 28.45 5.69
C PHE A 37 8.39 29.42 5.44
N ASP A 38 8.13 29.76 4.17
CA ASP A 38 6.97 30.56 3.81
C ASP A 38 5.73 29.65 3.74
N GLU A 39 4.66 30.02 4.46
CA GLU A 39 3.41 29.28 4.38
C GLU A 39 2.79 29.31 2.97
N ALA A 40 3.16 30.28 2.13
CA ALA A 40 2.77 30.35 0.74
C ALA A 40 3.63 29.50 -0.21
N SER A 41 4.69 28.83 0.27
CA SER A 41 5.50 27.91 -0.52
C SER A 41 4.65 26.80 -1.13
N ASP A 42 4.99 26.43 -2.36
CA ASP A 42 4.27 25.38 -3.06
C ASP A 42 4.60 23.97 -2.50
N PRO A 43 3.74 22.96 -2.71
CA PRO A 43 3.92 21.65 -2.09
C PRO A 43 5.23 20.93 -2.45
N GLN A 44 5.81 21.20 -3.62
CA GLN A 44 7.07 20.58 -4.02
C GLN A 44 8.22 21.20 -3.23
N GLU A 45 8.26 22.53 -3.10
CA GLU A 45 9.26 23.20 -2.26
C GLU A 45 9.18 22.74 -0.80
N VAL A 46 7.97 22.63 -0.25
CA VAL A 46 7.75 22.16 1.13
C VAL A 46 8.24 20.73 1.33
N HIS A 47 8.02 19.83 0.36
CA HIS A 47 8.53 18.47 0.40
C HIS A 47 10.07 18.44 0.39
N GLU A 48 10.70 19.20 -0.50
CA GLU A 48 12.16 19.29 -0.61
C GLU A 48 12.79 19.84 0.69
N LEU A 49 12.19 20.87 1.30
CA LEU A 49 12.62 21.38 2.60
C LEU A 49 12.44 20.36 3.72
N ALA A 50 11.35 19.59 3.73
CA ALA A 50 11.12 18.57 4.75
C ALA A 50 12.17 17.44 4.64
N VAL A 51 12.52 17.03 3.43
CA VAL A 51 13.62 16.08 3.19
C VAL A 51 14.95 16.63 3.69
N LEU A 52 15.26 17.91 3.40
CA LEU A 52 16.47 18.57 3.89
C LEU A 52 16.57 18.57 5.43
N VAL A 53 15.47 18.92 6.09
CA VAL A 53 15.39 18.93 7.56
C VAL A 53 15.60 17.53 8.14
N LEU A 54 15.07 16.48 7.49
CA LEU A 54 15.35 15.11 7.91
C LEU A 54 16.83 14.78 7.75
N GLN A 55 17.46 15.19 6.64
CA GLN A 55 18.88 14.98 6.40
C GLN A 55 19.77 15.61 7.48
N ASP A 56 19.41 16.80 7.97
CA ASP A 56 20.14 17.52 9.03
C ASP A 56 20.09 16.78 10.39
N LEU A 57 19.05 15.97 10.65
CA LEU A 57 18.98 15.14 11.86
C LEU A 57 19.95 13.96 11.83
N GLY A 58 20.24 13.44 10.63
CA GLY A 58 20.90 12.16 10.44
C GLY A 58 19.93 10.97 10.43
N PRO A 59 20.35 9.79 9.91
CA PRO A 59 19.43 8.69 9.59
C PRO A 59 18.64 8.18 10.79
N GLN A 60 19.34 7.86 11.89
CA GLN A 60 18.74 7.25 13.08
C GLN A 60 17.79 8.22 13.78
N GLU A 61 18.21 9.47 13.98
CA GLU A 61 17.41 10.53 14.57
C GLU A 61 16.18 10.87 13.71
N ALA A 62 16.32 10.92 12.38
CA ALA A 62 15.21 11.13 11.46
C ALA A 62 14.17 9.99 11.54
N ALA A 63 14.62 8.73 11.54
CA ALA A 63 13.73 7.58 11.68
C ALA A 63 12.98 7.61 13.01
N ARG A 64 13.69 7.88 14.10
CA ARG A 64 13.08 8.02 15.43
C ARG A 64 12.09 9.18 15.48
N PHE A 65 12.42 10.31 14.87
CA PHE A 65 11.56 11.49 14.78
C PHE A 65 10.26 11.17 14.05
N LEU A 66 10.33 10.57 12.86
CA LEU A 66 9.14 10.23 12.08
C LEU A 66 8.24 9.23 12.82
N LEU A 67 8.83 8.14 13.34
CA LEU A 67 8.08 7.13 14.10
C LEU A 67 7.43 7.71 15.37
N SER A 68 8.12 8.60 16.08
CA SER A 68 7.61 9.20 17.32
C SER A 68 6.49 10.20 17.09
N ASN A 69 6.43 10.86 15.93
CA ASN A 69 5.43 11.90 15.67
C ASN A 69 4.26 11.39 14.82
N PHE A 70 4.52 10.48 13.88
CA PHE A 70 3.51 10.00 12.92
C PHE A 70 3.02 8.57 13.21
N ALA A 71 3.67 7.83 14.12
CA ALA A 71 3.33 6.43 14.41
C ALA A 71 3.28 6.06 15.91
N ALA A 72 3.36 7.04 16.82
CA ALA A 72 3.41 6.77 18.27
C ALA A 72 2.15 6.14 18.86
N ASN A 73 1.01 6.20 18.16
CA ASN A 73 -0.21 5.49 18.58
C ASN A 73 -0.17 3.99 18.26
N LYS A 74 0.77 3.53 17.42
CA LYS A 74 0.92 2.13 17.00
C LYS A 74 2.12 1.44 17.64
N PHE A 75 3.16 2.19 17.99
CA PHE A 75 4.40 1.63 18.51
C PHE A 75 4.73 2.14 19.91
N SER A 76 5.15 1.23 20.79
CA SER A 76 5.76 1.58 22.07
C SER A 76 7.14 2.22 21.87
N LYS A 77 7.67 2.88 22.91
CA LYS A 77 9.01 3.48 22.88
C LYS A 77 10.11 2.49 22.50
N GLY A 78 10.03 1.24 22.99
CA GLY A 78 10.99 0.19 22.64
C GLY A 78 10.87 -0.26 21.18
N GLN A 79 9.65 -0.38 20.65
CA GLN A 79 9.44 -0.69 19.23
C GLN A 79 9.95 0.43 18.33
N ILE A 80 9.69 1.69 18.68
CA ILE A 80 10.22 2.85 17.96
C ILE A 80 11.75 2.81 17.94
N GLN A 81 12.37 2.56 19.09
CA GLN A 81 13.82 2.46 19.20
C GLN A 81 14.36 1.37 18.26
N ASN A 82 13.87 0.14 18.38
CA ASN A 82 14.34 -0.98 17.53
C ASN A 82 14.14 -0.70 16.03
N LEU A 83 12.98 -0.16 15.65
CA LEU A 83 12.69 0.19 14.25
C LEU A 83 13.66 1.27 13.72
N SER A 84 13.93 2.30 14.52
CA SER A 84 14.79 3.42 14.12
C SER A 84 16.29 3.10 14.09
N GLU A 85 16.75 2.14 14.91
CA GLU A 85 18.17 1.82 15.05
C GLU A 85 18.65 0.77 14.04
N GLU A 86 17.82 -0.23 13.76
CA GLU A 86 18.24 -1.45 13.06
C GLU A 86 17.28 -1.87 11.96
N GLU A 87 16.01 -2.17 12.29
CA GLU A 87 15.11 -2.90 11.39
C GLU A 87 14.86 -2.20 10.05
N LEU A 88 14.68 -0.88 10.04
CA LEU A 88 14.45 -0.12 8.79
C LEU A 88 15.67 -0.10 7.86
N ARG A 89 16.87 -0.38 8.40
CA ARG A 89 18.14 -0.32 7.68
C ARG A 89 18.61 -1.70 7.20
N GLU A 90 18.31 -2.74 7.97
CA GLU A 90 18.81 -4.10 7.72
C GLU A 90 17.75 -5.04 7.13
N ASN A 91 16.46 -4.77 7.37
CA ASN A 91 15.35 -5.64 6.98
C ASN A 91 14.26 -4.89 6.19
N ALA A 92 13.20 -5.61 5.81
CA ALA A 92 11.97 -5.05 5.23
C ALA A 92 10.80 -5.13 6.23
N PRO A 93 10.82 -4.36 7.34
CA PRO A 93 9.79 -4.48 8.38
C PRO A 93 8.38 -4.16 7.87
N TRP A 94 8.22 -3.44 6.75
CA TRP A 94 6.91 -3.27 6.11
C TRP A 94 6.33 -4.53 5.48
N GLU A 95 7.08 -5.64 5.42
CA GLU A 95 6.59 -6.96 4.98
C GLU A 95 6.68 -7.99 6.12
N GLU A 96 7.65 -7.83 7.01
CA GLU A 96 8.02 -8.84 8.02
C GLU A 96 7.47 -8.56 9.42
N TYR A 97 6.92 -7.36 9.68
CA TYR A 97 6.37 -7.04 10.99
C TYR A 97 5.23 -8.00 11.36
N ALA A 98 5.23 -8.47 12.61
CA ALA A 98 4.27 -9.48 13.06
C ALA A 98 2.80 -9.01 12.97
N ASP A 99 2.56 -7.71 13.21
CA ASP A 99 1.24 -7.09 13.00
C ASP A 99 1.19 -6.46 11.62
N ILE A 100 0.48 -7.12 10.70
CA ILE A 100 0.33 -6.66 9.31
C ILE A 100 -0.37 -5.30 9.21
N SER A 101 -1.14 -4.90 10.23
CA SER A 101 -1.80 -3.58 10.23
C SER A 101 -0.81 -2.41 10.38
N CYS A 102 0.45 -2.71 10.73
CA CYS A 102 1.55 -1.76 10.79
C CYS A 102 2.27 -1.61 9.44
N HIS A 103 2.12 -2.55 8.50
CA HIS A 103 2.92 -2.62 7.27
C HIS A 103 2.86 -1.34 6.43
N ALA A 104 1.66 -0.85 6.11
CA ALA A 104 1.49 0.37 5.33
C ALA A 104 2.10 1.61 6.01
N LEU A 105 2.00 1.70 7.35
CA LEU A 105 2.54 2.81 8.11
C LEU A 105 4.08 2.75 8.15
N ILE A 106 4.65 1.56 8.34
CA ILE A 106 6.11 1.35 8.29
C ILE A 106 6.63 1.68 6.89
N TYR A 107 5.94 1.22 5.83
CA TYR A 107 6.27 1.52 4.44
C TYR A 107 6.31 3.04 4.22
N LYS A 108 5.26 3.77 4.64
CA LYS A 108 5.18 5.23 4.53
C LYS A 108 6.41 5.93 5.13
N MET A 109 6.85 5.50 6.32
CA MET A 109 8.06 6.07 6.94
C MET A 109 9.32 5.70 6.15
N SER A 110 9.42 4.43 5.73
CA SER A 110 10.58 3.89 5.01
C SER A 110 10.80 4.61 3.69
N GLU A 111 9.72 4.94 2.97
CA GLU A 111 9.77 5.68 1.70
C GLU A 111 10.45 7.04 1.86
N LEU A 112 10.02 7.83 2.85
CA LEU A 112 10.59 9.16 3.09
C LEU A 112 12.02 9.09 3.64
N LEU A 113 12.32 8.08 4.46
CA LEU A 113 13.67 7.84 4.97
C LEU A 113 14.64 7.40 3.89
N PHE A 114 14.20 6.54 2.97
CA PHE A 114 15.00 6.12 1.83
C PHE A 114 15.23 7.29 0.86
N GLU A 115 14.24 8.15 0.66
CA GLU A 115 14.41 9.39 -0.11
C GLU A 115 15.48 10.31 0.51
N ALA A 116 15.42 10.53 1.83
CA ALA A 116 16.38 11.36 2.54
C ALA A 116 17.78 10.72 2.61
N PHE A 117 17.86 9.39 2.77
CA PHE A 117 19.09 8.64 3.00
C PHE A 117 19.13 7.31 2.20
N PRO A 118 19.30 7.36 0.87
CA PRO A 118 19.18 6.18 0.00
C PRO A 118 20.28 5.13 0.20
N SER A 119 21.35 5.45 0.94
CA SER A 119 22.43 4.52 1.27
C SER A 119 22.32 3.91 2.68
N ASP A 120 21.39 4.41 3.51
CA ASP A 120 21.28 4.02 4.92
C ASP A 120 20.05 3.16 5.23
N PHE A 121 19.02 3.23 4.39
CA PHE A 121 17.77 2.47 4.55
C PHE A 121 17.56 1.49 3.41
N CYS A 122 16.84 0.40 3.67
CA CYS A 122 16.41 -0.52 2.62
C CYS A 122 15.44 0.19 1.66
N GLU A 123 15.59 -0.04 0.35
CA GLU A 123 14.68 0.49 -0.65
C GLU A 123 13.29 -0.17 -0.53
N PRO A 124 12.23 0.59 -0.20
CA PRO A 124 10.91 0.04 -0.11
C PRO A 124 10.31 -0.14 -1.52
N GLN A 125 9.78 -1.33 -1.81
CA GLN A 125 9.18 -1.64 -3.11
C GLN A 125 7.66 -1.64 -3.04
N LEU A 126 7.03 -0.74 -3.81
CA LEU A 126 5.59 -0.73 -4.01
C LEU A 126 5.21 -1.41 -5.31
N GLN A 127 4.21 -2.27 -5.26
CA GLN A 127 3.61 -2.88 -6.44
C GLN A 127 2.22 -2.30 -6.69
N GLN A 128 1.94 -1.99 -7.95
CA GLN A 128 0.61 -1.69 -8.45
C GLN A 128 0.11 -2.83 -9.33
N VAL A 129 -1.08 -3.33 -9.02
CA VAL A 129 -1.85 -4.22 -9.89
C VAL A 129 -3.07 -3.47 -10.42
N ILE A 130 -3.24 -3.49 -11.74
CA ILE A 130 -4.45 -2.97 -12.40
C ILE A 130 -5.30 -4.16 -12.82
N PHE A 131 -6.44 -4.33 -12.17
CA PHE A 131 -7.45 -5.31 -12.57
C PHE A 131 -8.44 -4.69 -13.54
N GLY A 132 -8.74 -5.42 -14.62
CA GLY A 132 -9.86 -5.13 -15.50
C GLY A 132 -11.06 -5.99 -15.12
N PHE A 133 -12.24 -5.37 -14.94
CA PHE A 133 -13.50 -6.06 -14.69
C PHE A 133 -14.48 -5.77 -15.84
N GLU A 134 -14.89 -6.82 -16.55
CA GLU A 134 -15.81 -6.73 -17.68
C GLU A 134 -17.05 -7.61 -17.46
N SER A 135 -18.23 -7.09 -17.85
CA SER A 135 -19.46 -7.87 -17.89
C SER A 135 -20.40 -7.36 -18.97
N LYS A 136 -21.14 -8.30 -19.58
CA LYS A 136 -22.22 -7.96 -20.53
C LYS A 136 -23.53 -7.59 -19.83
N ASP A 137 -23.70 -8.05 -18.58
CA ASP A 137 -24.97 -7.98 -17.85
C ASP A 137 -24.93 -7.02 -16.64
N VAL A 138 -23.74 -6.53 -16.29
CA VAL A 138 -23.49 -5.68 -15.12
C VAL A 138 -22.78 -4.41 -15.58
N ALA A 139 -23.34 -3.26 -15.22
CA ALA A 139 -22.72 -1.97 -15.51
C ALA A 139 -21.46 -1.76 -14.65
N PRO A 140 -20.40 -1.09 -15.17
CA PRO A 140 -19.17 -0.80 -14.43
C PRO A 140 -19.41 -0.15 -13.06
N GLU A 141 -20.42 0.71 -12.93
CA GLU A 141 -20.77 1.40 -11.68
C GLU A 141 -21.29 0.42 -10.62
N SER A 142 -22.04 -0.62 -11.04
CA SER A 142 -22.52 -1.66 -10.13
C SER A 142 -21.36 -2.56 -9.66
N ILE A 143 -20.38 -2.80 -10.53
CA ILE A 143 -19.14 -3.50 -10.16
C ILE A 143 -18.37 -2.66 -9.14
N ALA A 144 -18.17 -1.38 -9.44
CA ALA A 144 -17.45 -0.44 -8.59
C ALA A 144 -18.04 -0.34 -7.18
N ALA A 145 -19.37 -0.22 -7.08
CA ALA A 145 -20.08 -0.17 -5.81
C ALA A 145 -19.94 -1.46 -4.97
N ALA A 146 -19.64 -2.59 -5.61
CA ALA A 146 -19.42 -3.87 -4.92
C ALA A 146 -17.95 -4.08 -4.52
N LEU A 147 -16.99 -3.42 -5.18
CA LEU A 147 -15.56 -3.60 -4.89
C LEU A 147 -15.20 -3.08 -3.50
N ASN A 148 -14.29 -3.81 -2.86
CA ASN A 148 -13.68 -3.48 -1.57
C ASN A 148 -12.35 -4.23 -1.45
N PRO A 149 -11.51 -3.91 -0.43
CA PRO A 149 -10.24 -4.58 -0.22
C PRO A 149 -10.32 -6.11 -0.18
N SER A 150 -11.35 -6.67 0.48
CA SER A 150 -11.50 -8.12 0.59
C SER A 150 -11.67 -8.78 -0.79
N ILE A 151 -12.50 -8.19 -1.65
CA ILE A 151 -12.70 -8.67 -3.02
C ILE A 151 -11.42 -8.54 -3.84
N LEU A 152 -10.69 -7.42 -3.73
CA LEU A 152 -9.45 -7.23 -4.49
C LEU A 152 -8.39 -8.28 -4.12
N VAL A 153 -8.21 -8.57 -2.83
CA VAL A 153 -7.25 -9.60 -2.38
C VAL A 153 -7.72 -11.01 -2.79
N GLN A 154 -9.02 -11.29 -2.70
CA GLN A 154 -9.60 -12.56 -3.15
C GLN A 154 -9.52 -12.77 -4.67
N VAL A 155 -9.57 -11.69 -5.44
CA VAL A 155 -9.36 -11.73 -6.90
C VAL A 155 -7.88 -11.94 -7.19
N LEU A 156 -6.99 -11.17 -6.55
CA LEU A 156 -5.54 -11.31 -6.68
C LEU A 156 -5.09 -12.76 -6.44
N SER A 157 -5.58 -13.40 -5.37
CA SER A 157 -5.16 -14.77 -5.02
C SER A 157 -5.51 -15.83 -6.07
N ARG A 158 -6.46 -15.54 -6.97
CA ARG A 158 -6.85 -16.45 -8.07
C ARG A 158 -5.91 -16.38 -9.27
N PHE A 159 -5.12 -15.31 -9.37
CA PHE A 159 -4.04 -15.18 -10.35
C PHE A 159 -2.71 -15.70 -9.81
N GLN A 160 -2.66 -16.14 -8.55
CA GLN A 160 -1.47 -16.66 -7.90
C GLN A 160 -1.50 -18.19 -7.83
N ASP A 161 -0.33 -18.79 -7.64
CA ASP A 161 -0.23 -20.22 -7.33
C ASP A 161 -0.71 -20.53 -5.90
N SER A 162 -1.03 -21.80 -5.64
CA SER A 162 -1.53 -22.27 -4.33
C SER A 162 -0.51 -22.16 -3.20
N HIS A 163 0.77 -21.94 -3.50
CA HIS A 163 1.85 -21.78 -2.53
C HIS A 163 2.17 -20.31 -2.24
N SER A 164 1.45 -19.36 -2.87
CA SER A 164 1.59 -17.94 -2.58
C SER A 164 1.33 -17.63 -1.10
N VAL A 165 1.92 -16.53 -0.61
CA VAL A 165 1.76 -16.09 0.78
C VAL A 165 0.28 -15.94 1.13
N LEU A 166 -0.50 -15.28 0.27
CA LEU A 166 -1.94 -15.10 0.47
C LEU A 166 -2.67 -16.44 0.61
N ASN A 167 -2.44 -17.37 -0.33
CA ASN A 167 -3.09 -18.68 -0.32
C ASN A 167 -2.70 -19.52 0.89
N ARG A 168 -1.44 -19.42 1.36
CA ARG A 168 -0.95 -20.14 2.54
C ARG A 168 -1.49 -19.59 3.86
N LEU A 169 -1.58 -18.27 4.00
CA LEU A 169 -1.97 -17.62 5.27
C LEU A 169 -3.48 -17.47 5.43
N PHE A 170 -4.22 -17.27 4.32
CA PHE A 170 -5.63 -16.86 4.35
C PHE A 170 -6.56 -17.77 3.55
N GLU A 171 -6.21 -19.05 3.38
CA GLU A 171 -6.97 -20.01 2.57
C GLU A 171 -8.48 -19.97 2.87
N GLN A 172 -8.87 -19.87 4.15
CA GLN A 172 -10.28 -19.86 4.55
C GLN A 172 -11.02 -18.60 4.07
N GLN A 173 -10.38 -17.43 4.20
CA GLN A 173 -10.91 -16.13 3.80
C GLN A 173 -10.96 -15.98 2.27
N LEU A 174 -10.10 -16.70 1.54
CA LEU A 174 -10.01 -16.64 0.08
C LEU A 174 -11.00 -17.56 -0.63
N ARG A 175 -11.49 -18.62 0.04
CA ARG A 175 -12.41 -19.63 -0.55
C ARG A 175 -13.70 -19.05 -1.12
N LYS A 176 -14.27 -18.03 -0.48
CA LYS A 176 -15.57 -17.46 -0.89
C LYS A 176 -15.44 -15.97 -1.18
N LEU A 177 -15.67 -15.60 -2.44
CA LEU A 177 -15.67 -14.19 -2.84
C LEU A 177 -16.72 -13.40 -2.05
N GLY A 178 -16.32 -12.23 -1.54
CA GLY A 178 -17.16 -11.36 -0.73
C GLY A 178 -17.38 -11.84 0.71
N SER A 179 -16.70 -12.89 1.17
CA SER A 179 -16.68 -13.20 2.61
C SER A 179 -15.87 -12.17 3.39
N LYS A 180 -16.18 -12.02 4.69
CA LYS A 180 -15.45 -11.14 5.60
C LYS A 180 -13.96 -11.51 5.61
N PHE A 181 -13.11 -10.54 5.31
CA PHE A 181 -11.66 -10.70 5.33
C PHE A 181 -11.01 -9.43 5.90
N PRO A 182 -11.03 -9.22 7.23
CA PRO A 182 -10.61 -7.96 7.84
C PRO A 182 -9.14 -7.60 7.57
N GLU A 183 -8.28 -8.61 7.45
CA GLU A 183 -6.86 -8.45 7.16
C GLU A 183 -6.62 -7.83 5.77
N SER A 184 -7.59 -7.88 4.86
CA SER A 184 -7.47 -7.24 3.55
C SER A 184 -7.26 -5.73 3.66
N ASP A 185 -7.78 -5.08 4.70
CA ASP A 185 -7.58 -3.64 4.93
C ASP A 185 -6.13 -3.31 5.31
N SER A 186 -5.35 -4.31 5.75
CA SER A 186 -3.91 -4.17 6.06
C SER A 186 -3.03 -4.62 4.90
N ILE A 187 -3.54 -5.50 4.03
CA ILE A 187 -2.86 -5.95 2.81
C ILE A 187 -2.99 -4.88 1.70
N VAL A 188 -4.17 -4.27 1.55
CA VAL A 188 -4.44 -3.24 0.56
C VAL A 188 -4.07 -1.88 1.15
N TRP A 189 -2.90 -1.35 0.78
CA TRP A 189 -2.41 -0.09 1.34
C TRP A 189 -3.08 1.12 0.72
N TYR A 190 -3.36 1.04 -0.58
CA TYR A 190 -4.18 2.01 -1.29
C TYR A 190 -4.89 1.32 -2.44
N TRP A 191 -6.10 1.76 -2.75
CA TRP A 191 -6.79 1.34 -3.95
C TRP A 191 -7.73 2.42 -4.46
N LYS A 192 -8.00 2.39 -5.76
CA LYS A 192 -8.99 3.23 -6.42
C LYS A 192 -9.57 2.48 -7.62
N HIS A 193 -10.66 2.97 -8.17
CA HIS A 193 -11.22 2.45 -9.41
C HIS A 193 -11.63 3.58 -10.34
N GLU A 194 -11.61 3.30 -11.64
CA GLU A 194 -12.04 4.22 -12.67
C GLU A 194 -12.78 3.46 -13.80
N PRO A 195 -13.94 3.95 -14.26
CA PRO A 195 -14.62 3.36 -15.40
C PRO A 195 -13.87 3.68 -16.69
N LEU A 196 -13.65 2.68 -17.52
CA LEU A 196 -13.04 2.79 -18.84
C LEU A 196 -13.94 2.12 -19.88
N GLN A 197 -14.79 2.92 -20.53
CA GLN A 197 -15.77 2.47 -21.52
C GLN A 197 -16.70 1.37 -20.97
N THR A 198 -16.48 0.10 -21.36
CA THR A 198 -17.26 -1.07 -20.95
C THR A 198 -16.61 -1.88 -19.83
N MET A 199 -15.42 -1.46 -19.38
CA MET A 199 -14.64 -2.11 -18.34
C MET A 199 -14.50 -1.19 -17.13
N LEU A 200 -14.37 -1.75 -15.94
CA LEU A 200 -13.91 -1.03 -14.76
C LEU A 200 -12.45 -1.40 -14.49
N HIS A 201 -11.58 -0.40 -14.36
CA HIS A 201 -10.23 -0.60 -13.86
C HIS A 201 -10.19 -0.40 -12.35
N ALA A 202 -9.63 -1.35 -11.61
CA ALA A 202 -9.31 -1.17 -10.20
C ALA A 202 -7.80 -1.26 -10.01
N HIS A 203 -7.25 -0.25 -9.36
CA HIS A 203 -5.84 -0.13 -9.03
C HIS A 203 -5.66 -0.54 -7.58
N LEU A 204 -4.82 -1.54 -7.34
CA LEU A 204 -4.41 -2.02 -6.04
C LEU A 204 -2.93 -1.70 -5.83
N PHE A 205 -2.58 -1.09 -4.70
CA PHE A 205 -1.22 -0.83 -4.29
C PHE A 205 -0.91 -1.57 -2.99
N THR A 206 0.20 -2.31 -2.97
CA THR A 206 0.65 -3.13 -1.84
C THR A 206 2.12 -3.51 -1.99
N SER A 207 2.69 -4.23 -1.03
CA SER A 207 4.06 -4.74 -1.10
C SER A 207 4.22 -5.91 -2.07
N ASN A 208 5.46 -6.12 -2.54
CA ASN A 208 5.77 -7.26 -3.39
C ASN A 208 5.53 -8.60 -2.67
N TYR A 209 5.72 -8.64 -1.35
CA TYR A 209 5.42 -9.82 -0.52
C TYR A 209 4.00 -10.36 -0.71
N TRP A 210 2.99 -9.48 -0.81
CA TRP A 210 1.60 -9.88 -0.99
C TRP A 210 1.27 -10.26 -2.44
N ILE A 211 1.92 -9.61 -3.43
CA ILE A 211 1.74 -9.93 -4.85
C ILE A 211 2.37 -11.26 -5.23
N GLY A 212 3.56 -11.58 -4.70
CA GLY A 212 4.26 -12.81 -4.99
C GLY A 212 4.38 -13.10 -6.49
N HIS A 213 4.35 -14.38 -6.87
CA HIS A 213 4.34 -14.80 -8.26
C HIS A 213 2.92 -14.81 -8.83
N ILE A 214 2.71 -14.09 -9.93
CA ILE A 214 1.49 -14.17 -10.73
C ILE A 214 1.67 -15.26 -11.78
N ASN A 215 0.68 -16.15 -11.91
CA ASN A 215 0.68 -17.20 -12.91
C ASN A 215 0.27 -16.63 -14.28
N ASP A 216 1.25 -16.45 -15.15
CA ASP A 216 1.06 -15.93 -16.52
C ASP A 216 0.14 -16.82 -17.40
N GLU A 217 -0.11 -18.08 -17.01
CA GLU A 217 -1.07 -18.95 -17.70
C GLU A 217 -2.54 -18.56 -17.42
N ILE A 218 -2.80 -17.76 -16.38
CA ILE A 218 -4.13 -17.31 -15.98
C ILE A 218 -4.41 -15.95 -16.61
N GLU A 219 -4.91 -15.94 -17.84
CA GLU A 219 -5.28 -14.69 -18.52
C GLU A 219 -6.54 -14.05 -17.91
N ASN A 220 -7.53 -14.88 -17.56
CA ASN A 220 -8.85 -14.43 -17.11
C ASN A 220 -9.39 -15.32 -16.00
N VAL A 221 -10.11 -14.70 -15.07
CA VAL A 221 -10.81 -15.37 -13.97
C VAL A 221 -12.28 -14.96 -13.99
N GLU A 222 -13.17 -15.96 -14.03
CA GLU A 222 -14.60 -15.71 -13.86
C GLU A 222 -14.94 -15.55 -12.37
N ILE A 223 -15.64 -14.46 -12.04
CA ILE A 223 -16.06 -14.14 -10.69
C ILE A 223 -17.55 -13.79 -10.62
N GLU A 224 -18.12 -13.92 -9.42
CA GLU A 224 -19.50 -13.58 -9.13
C GLU A 224 -19.53 -12.61 -7.94
N LEU A 225 -19.69 -11.31 -8.22
CA LEU A 225 -19.73 -10.30 -7.17
C LEU A 225 -21.08 -10.30 -6.44
N PRO A 226 -21.09 -10.02 -5.12
CA PRO A 226 -22.32 -9.78 -4.37
C PRO A 226 -22.88 -8.39 -4.72
N LEU A 227 -23.57 -8.30 -5.85
CA LEU A 227 -24.20 -7.05 -6.29
C LEU A 227 -25.44 -6.75 -5.42
N HIS A 228 -25.52 -5.56 -4.85
CA HIS A 228 -26.74 -5.06 -4.23
C HIS A 228 -27.73 -4.67 -5.34
N THR A 229 -28.81 -5.44 -5.49
CA THR A 229 -30.00 -5.08 -6.29
C THR A 229 -30.83 -4.01 -5.61
#